data_AF-A0A258GED9-F1
#
_entry.id   AF-A0A258GED9-F1
#
_cell.length_a   1.000
_cell.length_b   1.000
_cell.length_c   1.000
_cell.angle_alpha   90.00
_cell.angle_beta   90.00
_cell.angle_gamma   90.00
#
_symmetry.space_group_name_H-M   'P 1'
#
loop_
_entity.id
_entity.type
_entity.pdbx_description
1 polymer ?
#
loop_
_entity_poly.entity_id
_entity_poly.type
_entity_poly.pdbx_seq_one_letter_code
_entity_poly.pdbx_strand_id
1 'polypeptide(L)'
;MGAAVHHVLELPTDLPPPLPPSEAWKINPDKLKSFYVPTDDRGFVIAEAAIETVLSYFEDDYEWPVDWSKAAPQILKPDDHHFHWVAARYKKSLFTGKHSSVPAKFRDLPTNRGIVPRQFHNVIHKYTLPPEVPNLSDMVHYLESFEIASQLFRSAERAMILSGLLNQAGCSDEFERYAKRYDEVFASYSKTASLALDTGALEVIGEDGVNIESLSEVVQRLGSCALRNTPNYTTDYFGAENKVA
;
A
#
# COMPACT_ATOMS: atom_id res chain seq x y z
N MET A 1 25.83 48.66 -0.98
CA MET A 1 24.75 47.66 -1.16
C MET A 1 25.42 46.38 -1.62
N GLY A 2 25.71 45.47 -0.68
CA GLY A 2 26.34 44.18 -0.97
C GLY A 2 25.27 43.13 -1.22
N ALA A 3 25.30 42.49 -2.38
CA ALA A 3 24.44 41.36 -2.69
C ALA A 3 24.90 40.15 -1.86
N ALA A 4 23.99 39.59 -1.05
CA ALA A 4 24.22 38.33 -0.37
C ALA A 4 24.22 37.22 -1.42
N VAL A 5 25.41 36.65 -1.68
CA VAL A 5 25.56 35.44 -2.48
C VAL A 5 25.06 34.29 -1.62
N HIS A 6 23.87 33.77 -1.94
CA HIS A 6 23.42 32.48 -1.44
C HIS A 6 24.34 31.41 -2.03
N HIS A 7 25.39 31.06 -1.29
CA HIS A 7 26.18 29.87 -1.57
C HIS A 7 25.29 28.65 -1.37
N VAL A 8 24.71 28.17 -2.46
CA VAL A 8 24.19 26.81 -2.54
C VAL A 8 25.42 25.91 -2.45
N LEU A 9 25.64 25.34 -1.25
CA LEU A 9 26.64 24.31 -1.05
C LEU A 9 26.29 23.13 -1.95
N GLU A 10 27.04 22.94 -3.03
CA GLU A 10 27.00 21.72 -3.81
C GLU A 10 27.47 20.57 -2.90
N LEU A 11 26.50 19.88 -2.30
CA LEU A 11 26.78 18.71 -1.47
C LEU A 11 27.26 17.58 -2.39
N PRO A 12 28.37 16.89 -2.05
CA PRO A 12 28.84 15.73 -2.80
C PRO A 12 27.73 14.68 -2.90
N THR A 13 27.47 14.18 -4.11
CA THR A 13 26.39 13.24 -4.43
C THR A 13 26.56 11.84 -3.83
N ASP A 14 27.75 11.54 -3.30
CA ASP A 14 28.15 10.20 -2.85
C ASP A 14 28.18 10.04 -1.33
N LEU A 15 27.88 11.10 -0.57
CA LEU A 15 27.77 10.98 0.88
C LEU A 15 26.41 10.36 1.24
N PRO A 16 26.36 9.42 2.21
CA PRO A 16 25.08 8.96 2.74
C PRO A 16 24.27 10.19 3.14
N PRO A 17 22.97 10.26 2.77
CA PRO A 17 22.17 11.44 3.02
C PRO A 17 22.26 11.79 4.51
N PRO A 18 22.56 13.05 4.85
CA PRO A 18 22.86 13.39 6.23
C PRO A 18 21.64 13.10 7.11
N LEU A 19 21.88 12.72 8.36
CA LEU A 19 20.84 12.78 9.38
C LEU A 19 20.35 14.22 9.54
N PRO A 20 19.15 14.45 10.11
CA PRO A 20 18.72 15.78 10.50
C PRO A 20 19.77 16.48 11.37
N PRO A 21 19.97 17.79 11.19
CA PRO A 21 20.96 18.54 11.96
C PRO A 21 20.57 18.60 13.43
N SER A 22 21.52 18.88 14.34
CA SER A 22 21.31 18.77 15.79
C SER A 22 20.16 19.60 16.34
N GLU A 23 19.92 20.77 15.75
CA GLU A 23 18.86 21.72 16.10
C GLU A 23 17.46 21.23 15.73
N ALA A 24 17.34 20.22 14.86
CA ALA A 24 16.06 19.60 14.52
C ALA A 24 15.54 18.69 15.64
N TRP A 25 16.40 18.29 16.59
CA TRP A 25 16.07 17.31 17.62
C TRP A 25 15.69 17.98 18.94
N LYS A 26 14.58 17.53 19.54
CA LYS A 26 14.17 17.90 20.90
C LYS A 26 15.16 17.41 21.97
N ILE A 27 15.93 16.37 21.65
CA ILE A 27 16.95 15.80 22.52
C ILE A 27 18.26 15.59 21.77
N ASN A 28 19.39 15.61 22.49
CA ASN A 28 20.68 15.37 21.87
C ASN A 28 20.74 13.96 21.23
N PRO A 29 20.91 13.83 19.90
CA PRO A 29 20.87 12.55 19.20
C PRO A 29 21.99 11.59 19.61
N ASP A 30 23.15 12.08 20.06
CA ASP A 30 24.25 11.24 20.53
C ASP A 30 23.94 10.54 21.86
N LYS A 31 22.94 11.03 22.58
CA LYS A 31 22.45 10.44 23.84
C LYS A 31 21.23 9.56 23.64
N LEU A 32 20.65 9.53 22.44
CA LEU A 32 19.46 8.76 22.15
C LEU A 32 19.81 7.27 22.13
N LYS A 33 19.21 6.51 23.05
CA LYS A 33 19.22 5.05 22.98
C LYS A 33 18.29 4.62 21.84
N SER A 34 18.60 3.50 21.21
CA SER A 34 17.68 2.93 20.23
C SER A 34 16.32 2.66 20.86
N PHE A 35 15.25 2.97 20.14
CA PHE A 35 13.88 2.76 20.60
C PHE A 35 13.20 1.63 19.84
N TYR A 36 12.23 1.00 20.50
CA TYR A 36 11.46 -0.09 19.89
C TYR A 36 10.47 0.46 18.87
N VAL A 37 10.34 -0.26 17.76
CA VAL A 37 9.28 -0.02 16.78
C VAL A 37 7.99 -0.59 17.36
N PRO A 38 6.90 0.20 17.47
CA PRO A 38 5.62 -0.30 17.95
C PRO A 38 5.10 -1.44 17.07
N THR A 39 4.69 -2.52 17.72
CA THR A 39 4.04 -3.66 17.06
C THR A 39 2.73 -4.03 17.74
N ASP A 40 1.85 -4.71 17.01
CA ASP A 40 0.71 -5.40 17.61
C ASP A 40 1.14 -6.72 18.31
N ASP A 41 0.15 -7.46 18.81
CA ASP A 41 0.33 -8.75 19.49
C ASP A 41 0.86 -9.87 18.59
N ARG A 42 0.81 -9.70 17.27
CA ARG A 42 1.35 -10.63 16.26
C ARG A 42 2.78 -10.25 15.82
N GLY A 43 3.31 -9.13 16.32
CA GLY A 43 4.59 -8.58 15.91
C GLY A 43 4.54 -7.80 14.59
N PHE A 44 3.34 -7.45 14.10
CA PHE A 44 3.20 -6.58 12.94
C PHE A 44 3.47 -5.14 13.31
N VAL A 45 4.22 -4.42 12.48
CA VAL A 45 4.56 -3.02 12.76
C VAL A 45 3.32 -2.15 12.59
N ILE A 46 3.04 -1.33 13.61
CA ILE A 46 2.00 -0.30 13.54
C ILE A 46 2.66 0.95 12.95
N ALA A 47 2.56 1.10 11.63
CA ALA A 47 3.33 2.09 10.87
C ALA A 47 3.08 3.53 11.36
N GLU A 48 1.83 3.88 11.65
CA GLU A 48 1.42 5.20 12.17
C GLU A 48 2.10 5.47 13.52
N ALA A 49 2.00 4.54 14.46
CA ALA A 49 2.63 4.68 15.78
C ALA A 49 4.16 4.73 15.68
N ALA A 50 4.77 3.98 14.74
CA ALA A 50 6.20 4.04 14.49
C ALA A 50 6.63 5.42 13.96
N ILE A 51 5.86 6.00 13.04
CA ILE A 51 6.09 7.34 12.51
C ILE A 51 5.96 8.39 13.62
N GLU A 52 4.87 8.34 14.39
CA GLU A 52 4.61 9.24 15.52
C GLU A 52 5.73 9.17 16.57
N THR A 53 6.20 7.95 16.88
CA THR A 53 7.32 7.74 17.79
C THR A 53 8.57 8.46 17.31
N VAL A 54 8.92 8.32 16.02
CA VAL A 54 10.08 9.01 15.44
C VAL A 54 9.88 10.53 15.48
N LEU A 55 8.73 11.03 15.04
CA LEU A 55 8.43 12.47 15.00
C LEU A 55 8.47 13.11 16.39
N SER A 56 8.13 12.37 17.45
CA SER A 56 8.16 12.87 18.82
C SER A 56 9.55 13.34 19.29
N TYR A 57 10.62 12.92 18.62
CA TYR A 57 12.00 13.32 18.92
C TYR A 57 12.47 14.60 18.19
N PHE A 58 11.66 15.14 17.28
CA PHE A 58 11.99 16.31 16.47
C PHE A 58 11.15 17.51 16.86
N GLU A 59 11.70 18.71 16.65
CA GLU A 59 10.95 19.96 16.81
C GLU A 59 9.71 19.99 15.91
N ASP A 60 8.61 20.55 16.42
CA ASP A 60 7.32 20.51 15.71
C ASP A 60 7.33 21.34 14.42
N ASP A 61 8.22 22.32 14.33
CA ASP A 61 8.44 23.19 13.18
C ASP A 61 9.57 22.73 12.26
N TYR A 62 10.17 21.56 12.52
CA TYR A 62 11.22 21.03 11.67
C TYR A 62 10.69 20.60 10.30
N GLU A 63 11.15 21.29 9.26
CA GLU A 63 10.83 20.94 7.88
C GLU A 63 11.77 19.85 7.35
N TRP A 64 11.21 18.67 7.10
CA TRP A 64 11.94 17.56 6.50
C TRP A 64 12.30 17.90 5.05
N PRO A 65 13.60 17.94 4.68
CA PRO A 65 13.99 18.28 3.32
C PRO A 65 13.55 17.17 2.37
N VAL A 66 12.63 17.51 1.47
CA VAL A 66 12.11 16.60 0.45
C VAL A 66 11.80 17.38 -0.83
N ASP A 67 12.24 16.84 -1.96
CA ASP A 67 11.86 17.32 -3.28
C ASP A 67 11.27 16.15 -4.07
N TRP A 68 9.97 16.26 -4.36
CA TRP A 68 9.17 15.28 -5.08
C TRP A 68 9.40 15.31 -6.61
N SER A 69 10.17 16.28 -7.09
CA SER A 69 10.49 16.40 -8.51
C SER A 69 11.40 15.26 -8.98
N LYS A 70 11.22 14.84 -10.24
CA LYS A 70 12.09 13.82 -10.84
C LYS A 70 13.55 14.29 -10.96
N ALA A 71 13.76 15.60 -11.08
CA ALA A 71 15.06 16.24 -11.25
C ALA A 71 15.81 16.46 -9.93
N ALA A 72 15.16 16.24 -8.78
CA ALA A 72 15.76 16.40 -7.47
C ALA A 72 17.07 15.60 -7.31
N PRO A 73 18.07 16.15 -6.59
CA PRO A 73 19.22 15.38 -6.18
C PRO A 73 18.79 14.23 -5.25
N GLN A 74 19.52 13.10 -5.30
CA GLN A 74 19.13 11.87 -4.60
C GLN A 74 18.99 12.02 -3.08
N ILE A 75 19.68 12.99 -2.49
CA ILE A 75 19.60 13.31 -1.06
C ILE A 75 18.27 13.95 -0.64
N LEU A 76 17.55 14.59 -1.58
CA LEU A 76 16.24 15.21 -1.36
C LEU A 76 15.09 14.33 -1.86
N LYS A 77 15.39 13.29 -2.63
CA LYS A 77 14.35 12.39 -3.15
C LYS A 77 13.70 11.61 -1.99
N PRO A 78 12.36 11.49 -2.00
CA PRO A 78 11.68 10.60 -1.08
C PRO A 78 12.12 9.16 -1.34
N ASP A 79 11.98 8.32 -0.32
CA ASP A 79 12.43 6.95 -0.35
C ASP A 79 11.35 5.97 0.09
N ASP A 80 11.43 4.77 -0.45
CA ASP A 80 10.52 3.68 -0.17
C ASP A 80 11.03 2.88 1.03
N HIS A 81 10.43 3.14 2.19
CA HIS A 81 10.77 2.48 3.43
C HIS A 81 9.91 1.23 3.64
N HIS A 82 10.56 0.10 3.92
CA HIS A 82 9.88 -1.11 4.38
C HIS A 82 9.84 -1.13 5.91
N PHE A 83 8.65 -1.03 6.48
CA PHE A 83 8.45 -1.06 7.94
C PHE A 83 8.79 -2.41 8.57
N HIS A 84 9.01 -3.45 7.79
CA HIS A 84 9.47 -4.75 8.27
C HIS A 84 10.99 -4.97 8.07
N TRP A 85 11.81 -3.90 8.09
CA TRP A 85 13.29 -3.92 8.12
C TRP A 85 13.99 -4.74 7.02
N VAL A 86 15.33 -4.84 7.13
CA VAL A 86 16.23 -5.33 6.08
C VAL A 86 15.80 -6.68 5.48
N ALA A 87 15.86 -6.73 4.15
CA ALA A 87 15.47 -7.89 3.37
C ALA A 87 16.16 -9.20 3.78
N ALA A 88 17.36 -9.10 4.37
CA ALA A 88 18.13 -10.22 4.87
C ALA A 88 17.38 -11.07 5.91
N ARG A 89 16.51 -10.47 6.72
CA ARG A 89 15.73 -11.18 7.78
C ARG A 89 14.55 -11.98 7.22
N TYR A 90 14.16 -11.71 5.98
CA TYR A 90 13.03 -12.33 5.28
C TYR A 90 13.50 -13.19 4.09
N LYS A 91 14.79 -13.55 4.07
CA LYS A 91 15.37 -14.40 3.01
C LYS A 91 14.73 -15.77 3.02
N LYS A 92 14.33 -16.25 1.84
CA LYS A 92 13.76 -17.59 1.62
C LYS A 92 14.55 -18.71 2.29
N SER A 93 15.88 -18.62 2.31
CA SER A 93 16.77 -19.62 2.93
C SER A 93 16.60 -19.77 4.44
N LEU A 94 16.00 -18.80 5.12
CA LEU A 94 15.73 -18.84 6.57
C LEU A 94 14.43 -19.57 6.91
N PHE A 95 13.63 -19.93 5.91
CA PHE A 95 12.31 -20.53 6.08
C PHE A 95 12.20 -21.80 5.24
N THR A 96 11.75 -22.90 5.84
CA THR A 96 11.66 -24.20 5.17
C THR A 96 10.23 -24.51 4.72
N GLY A 97 10.09 -25.40 3.74
CA GLY A 97 8.80 -25.91 3.28
C GLY A 97 8.05 -25.02 2.27
N LYS A 98 6.77 -25.34 2.07
CA LYS A 98 5.91 -24.79 1.01
C LYS A 98 5.70 -23.26 1.11
N HIS A 99 5.86 -22.70 2.31
CA HIS A 99 5.68 -21.28 2.59
C HIS A 99 6.99 -20.48 2.68
N SER A 100 8.12 -21.03 2.25
CA SER A 100 9.43 -20.35 2.32
C SER A 100 9.50 -18.98 1.62
N SER A 101 8.60 -18.69 0.68
CA SER A 101 8.51 -17.38 0.00
C SER A 101 7.62 -16.35 0.69
N VAL A 102 6.79 -16.78 1.65
CA VAL A 102 5.81 -15.92 2.35
C VAL A 102 6.45 -14.72 3.03
N PRO A 103 7.55 -14.86 3.79
CA PRO A 103 8.12 -13.71 4.53
C PRO A 103 8.56 -12.57 3.61
N ALA A 104 9.18 -12.89 2.47
CA ALA A 104 9.57 -11.89 1.49
C ALA A 104 8.35 -11.17 0.91
N LYS A 105 7.31 -11.93 0.51
CA LYS A 105 6.06 -11.35 0.00
C LYS A 105 5.36 -10.47 1.02
N PHE A 106 5.28 -10.93 2.28
CA PHE A 106 4.71 -10.18 3.39
C PHE A 106 5.44 -8.84 3.59
N ARG A 107 6.77 -8.84 3.66
CA ARG A 107 7.58 -7.61 3.79
C ARG A 107 7.36 -6.61 2.64
N ASP A 108 7.13 -7.14 1.44
CA ASP A 108 7.01 -6.33 0.22
C ASP A 108 5.57 -5.87 -0.07
N LEU A 109 4.61 -6.21 0.80
CA LEU A 109 3.24 -5.73 0.67
C LEU A 109 3.17 -4.19 0.73
N PRO A 110 2.31 -3.56 -0.08
CA PRO A 110 2.13 -2.10 -0.05
C PRO A 110 1.76 -1.56 1.33
N THR A 111 0.97 -2.29 2.11
CA THR A 111 0.58 -1.90 3.48
C THR A 111 1.74 -1.91 4.48
N ASN A 112 2.84 -2.57 4.14
CA ASN A 112 4.04 -2.67 4.96
C ASN A 112 5.15 -1.72 4.48
N ARG A 113 4.80 -0.79 3.58
CA ARG A 113 5.72 0.16 2.95
C ARG A 113 5.18 1.58 3.05
N GLY A 114 6.09 2.55 3.08
CA GLY A 114 5.74 3.96 3.10
C GLY A 114 6.76 4.79 2.34
N ILE A 115 6.27 5.81 1.64
CA ILE A 115 7.14 6.79 1.00
C ILE A 115 7.43 7.89 2.02
N VAL A 116 8.70 8.06 2.39
CA VAL A 116 9.13 9.00 3.45
C VAL A 116 10.29 9.86 2.99
N PRO A 117 10.52 11.03 3.59
CA PRO A 117 11.75 11.80 3.35
C PRO A 117 12.99 10.95 3.63
N ARG A 118 14.04 11.09 2.82
CA ARG A 118 15.26 10.29 2.97
C ARG A 118 15.91 10.44 4.35
N GLN A 119 15.91 11.65 4.92
CA GLN A 119 16.45 11.85 6.27
C GLN A 119 15.63 11.10 7.33
N PHE A 120 14.30 11.06 7.17
CA PHE A 120 13.41 10.30 8.04
C PHE A 120 13.69 8.80 7.97
N HIS A 121 13.85 8.27 6.76
CA HIS A 121 14.28 6.88 6.54
C HIS A 121 15.61 6.59 7.27
N ASN A 122 16.61 7.45 7.12
CA ASN A 122 17.90 7.27 7.78
C ASN A 122 17.79 7.31 9.31
N VAL A 123 16.92 8.18 9.85
CA VAL A 123 16.63 8.25 11.29
C VAL A 123 16.02 6.93 11.77
N ILE A 124 15.01 6.42 11.06
CA ILE A 124 14.40 5.12 11.38
C ILE A 124 15.49 4.05 11.45
N HIS A 125 16.29 3.89 10.40
CA HIS A 125 17.32 2.85 10.37
C HIS A 125 18.44 3.03 11.40
N LYS A 126 18.76 4.26 11.80
CA LYS A 126 19.80 4.52 12.79
C LYS A 126 19.33 4.32 14.23
N TYR A 127 18.14 4.79 14.57
CA TYR A 127 17.72 4.93 15.98
C TYR A 127 16.63 3.96 16.42
N THR A 128 16.08 3.15 15.53
CA THR A 128 15.14 2.10 15.94
C THR A 128 15.83 0.75 16.07
N LEU A 129 15.31 -0.09 16.97
CA LEU A 129 15.58 -1.51 16.97
C LEU A 129 14.63 -2.21 16.00
N PRO A 130 15.14 -3.09 15.14
CA PRO A 130 14.30 -3.81 14.22
C PRO A 130 13.35 -4.73 15.02
N PRO A 131 12.04 -4.78 14.69
CA PRO A 131 11.07 -5.59 15.42
C PRO A 131 11.39 -7.08 15.28
N GLU A 132 10.83 -7.93 16.12
CA GLU A 132 10.92 -9.38 15.91
C GLU A 132 10.28 -9.77 14.56
N VAL A 133 10.75 -10.86 13.96
CA VAL A 133 10.12 -11.36 12.73
C VAL A 133 8.82 -12.04 13.15
N PRO A 134 7.65 -11.67 12.58
CA PRO A 134 6.39 -12.30 12.93
C PRO A 134 6.40 -13.81 12.66
N ASN A 135 5.49 -14.55 13.28
CA ASN A 135 5.38 -15.98 13.02
C ASN A 135 4.96 -16.24 11.57
N LEU A 136 5.41 -17.36 11.02
CA LEU A 136 5.11 -17.74 9.64
C LEU A 136 3.60 -17.90 9.40
N SER A 137 2.86 -18.47 10.35
CA SER A 137 1.39 -18.61 10.28
C SER A 137 0.71 -17.25 10.13
N ASP A 138 1.13 -16.27 10.92
CA ASP A 138 0.51 -14.94 10.95
C ASP A 138 0.79 -14.22 9.63
N MET A 139 2.01 -14.33 9.09
CA MET A 139 2.35 -13.79 7.77
C MET A 139 1.55 -14.45 6.64
N VAL A 140 1.28 -15.76 6.71
CA VAL A 140 0.43 -16.47 5.73
C VAL A 140 -0.98 -15.90 5.78
N HIS A 141 -1.61 -15.88 6.96
CA HIS A 141 -2.97 -15.37 7.12
C HIS A 141 -3.10 -13.91 6.70
N TYR A 142 -2.09 -13.08 6.98
CA TYR A 142 -2.09 -11.68 6.56
C TYR A 142 -2.04 -11.54 5.04
N LEU A 143 -1.20 -12.33 4.35
CA LEU A 143 -1.14 -12.31 2.89
C LEU A 143 -2.44 -12.75 2.23
N GLU A 144 -3.05 -13.82 2.74
CA GLU A 144 -4.34 -14.33 2.23
C GLU A 144 -5.45 -13.29 2.44
N SER A 145 -5.49 -12.68 3.63
CA SER A 145 -6.44 -11.60 3.96
C SER A 145 -6.23 -10.38 3.05
N PHE A 146 -4.98 -9.98 2.81
CA PHE A 146 -4.63 -8.88 1.91
C PHE A 146 -5.06 -9.16 0.46
N GLU A 147 -4.86 -10.39 -0.02
CA GLU A 147 -5.26 -10.79 -1.37
C GLU A 147 -6.78 -10.74 -1.55
N ILE A 148 -7.54 -11.29 -0.59
CA ILE A 148 -9.01 -11.24 -0.58
C ILE A 148 -9.48 -9.77 -0.57
N ALA A 149 -8.97 -8.96 0.36
CA ALA A 149 -9.33 -7.54 0.46
C ALA A 149 -9.02 -6.77 -0.84
N SER A 150 -7.87 -7.03 -1.46
CA SER A 150 -7.49 -6.42 -2.74
C SER A 150 -8.42 -6.80 -3.89
N GLN A 151 -8.88 -8.05 -3.93
CA GLN A 151 -9.85 -8.50 -4.94
C GLN A 151 -11.23 -7.85 -4.73
N LEU A 152 -11.65 -7.69 -3.48
CA LEU A 152 -12.89 -7.01 -3.13
C LEU A 152 -12.86 -5.53 -3.52
N PHE A 153 -11.77 -4.83 -3.18
CA PHE A 153 -11.61 -3.42 -3.53
C PHE A 153 -11.65 -3.19 -5.06
N ARG A 154 -10.94 -4.02 -5.83
CA ARG A 154 -10.98 -3.96 -7.30
C ARG A 154 -12.38 -4.25 -7.87
N SER A 155 -13.11 -5.17 -7.24
CA SER A 155 -14.49 -5.46 -7.64
C SER A 155 -15.41 -4.26 -7.35
N ALA A 156 -15.21 -3.56 -6.23
CA ALA A 156 -15.92 -2.33 -5.87
C ALA A 156 -15.65 -1.20 -6.86
N GLU A 157 -14.38 -0.94 -7.12
CA GLU A 157 -13.95 0.08 -8.07
C GLU A 157 -14.59 -0.15 -9.46
N ARG A 158 -14.55 -1.39 -9.96
CA ARG A 158 -15.19 -1.74 -11.23
C ARG A 158 -16.70 -1.53 -11.22
N ALA A 159 -17.37 -1.91 -10.13
CA ALA A 159 -18.80 -1.70 -9.99
C ALA A 159 -19.15 -0.20 -9.98
N MET A 160 -18.35 0.63 -9.32
CA MET A 160 -18.51 2.09 -9.31
C MET A 160 -18.29 2.72 -10.69
N ILE A 161 -17.24 2.31 -11.42
CA ILE A 161 -16.99 2.79 -12.78
C ILE A 161 -18.16 2.41 -13.69
N LEU A 162 -18.60 1.15 -13.62
CA LEU A 162 -19.69 0.64 -14.45
C LEU A 162 -21.03 1.32 -14.12
N SER A 163 -21.28 1.58 -12.83
CA SER A 163 -22.39 2.39 -12.35
C SER A 163 -22.41 3.77 -13.04
N GLY A 164 -21.28 4.47 -13.03
CA GLY A 164 -21.15 5.78 -13.66
C GLY A 164 -21.45 5.74 -15.16
N LEU A 165 -20.94 4.72 -15.86
CA LEU A 165 -21.19 4.52 -17.30
C LEU A 165 -22.66 4.21 -17.60
N LEU A 166 -23.31 3.35 -16.81
CA LEU A 166 -24.72 3.00 -17.00
C LEU A 166 -25.65 4.19 -16.74
N ASN A 167 -25.34 5.00 -15.71
CA ASN A 167 -26.07 6.23 -15.43
C ASN A 167 -25.97 7.22 -16.60
N GLN A 168 -24.77 7.38 -17.18
CA GLN A 168 -24.57 8.20 -18.38
C GLN A 168 -25.31 7.66 -19.61
N ALA A 169 -25.44 6.33 -19.72
CA ALA A 169 -26.14 5.66 -20.81
C ALA A 169 -27.67 5.57 -20.62
N GLY A 170 -28.23 6.15 -19.54
CA GLY A 170 -29.67 6.10 -19.26
C GLY A 170 -30.20 4.72 -18.86
N CYS A 171 -29.33 3.78 -18.49
CA CYS A 171 -29.67 2.39 -18.16
C CYS A 171 -30.02 2.21 -16.66
N SER A 172 -30.95 3.02 -16.13
CA SER A 172 -31.23 3.13 -14.69
C SER A 172 -31.81 1.85 -14.06
N ASP A 173 -32.74 1.15 -14.73
CA ASP A 173 -33.40 -0.05 -14.19
C ASP A 173 -32.46 -1.26 -14.06
N GLU A 174 -31.50 -1.40 -14.99
CA GLU A 174 -30.49 -2.46 -14.94
C GLU A 174 -29.40 -2.13 -13.94
N PHE A 175 -29.11 -0.83 -13.75
CA PHE A 175 -28.22 -0.34 -12.73
C PHE A 175 -28.75 -0.61 -11.31
N GLU A 176 -30.02 -0.35 -11.01
CA GLU A 176 -30.59 -0.61 -9.67
C GLU A 176 -30.54 -2.10 -9.28
N ARG A 177 -30.87 -3.00 -10.22
CA ARG A 177 -30.73 -4.45 -9.98
C ARG A 177 -29.29 -4.84 -9.71
N TYR A 178 -28.35 -4.14 -10.34
CA TYR A 178 -26.94 -4.45 -10.23
C TYR A 178 -26.31 -3.91 -8.94
N ALA A 179 -26.63 -2.66 -8.57
CA ALA A 179 -26.26 -2.08 -7.29
C ALA A 179 -26.75 -2.95 -6.12
N LYS A 180 -28.02 -3.41 -6.18
CA LYS A 180 -28.57 -4.32 -5.17
C LYS A 180 -27.79 -5.64 -5.06
N ARG A 181 -27.46 -6.27 -6.19
CA ARG A 181 -26.66 -7.52 -6.21
C ARG A 181 -25.25 -7.28 -5.66
N TYR A 182 -24.67 -6.13 -5.99
CA TYR A 182 -23.35 -5.74 -5.50
C TYR A 182 -23.37 -5.53 -3.98
N ASP A 183 -24.39 -4.84 -3.43
CA ASP A 183 -24.57 -4.65 -2.00
C ASP A 183 -24.75 -5.98 -1.26
N GLU A 184 -25.51 -6.92 -1.82
CA GLU A 184 -25.68 -8.27 -1.27
C GLU A 184 -24.36 -9.03 -1.21
N VAL A 185 -23.57 -8.98 -2.30
CA VAL A 185 -22.26 -9.61 -2.38
C VAL A 185 -21.28 -8.94 -1.42
N PHE A 186 -21.21 -7.62 -1.40
CA PHE A 186 -20.34 -6.84 -0.52
C PHE A 186 -20.69 -7.05 0.96
N ALA A 187 -21.98 -7.12 1.31
CA ALA A 187 -22.43 -7.43 2.67
C ALA A 187 -22.04 -8.85 3.09
N SER A 188 -22.20 -9.83 2.20
CA SER A 188 -21.77 -11.21 2.46
C SER A 188 -20.25 -11.29 2.67
N TYR A 189 -19.47 -10.61 1.84
CA TYR A 189 -18.01 -10.59 1.96
C TYR A 189 -17.52 -9.78 3.18
N SER A 190 -18.13 -8.63 3.49
CA SER A 190 -17.79 -7.85 4.68
C SER A 190 -18.06 -8.64 5.97
N LYS A 191 -19.14 -9.43 5.98
CA LYS A 191 -19.45 -10.36 7.05
C LYS A 191 -18.40 -11.47 7.15
N THR A 192 -18.00 -12.09 6.03
CA THR A 192 -16.94 -13.11 6.00
C THR A 192 -15.57 -12.55 6.40
N ALA A 193 -15.22 -11.35 5.94
CA ALA A 193 -13.96 -10.68 6.29
C ALA A 193 -13.92 -10.29 7.77
N SER A 194 -15.02 -9.76 8.32
CA SER A 194 -15.13 -9.47 9.76
C SER A 194 -15.02 -10.76 10.59
N LEU A 195 -15.70 -11.84 10.16
CA LEU A 195 -15.64 -13.13 10.84
C LEU A 195 -14.23 -13.75 10.79
N ALA A 196 -13.52 -13.62 9.66
CA ALA A 196 -12.16 -14.10 9.50
C ALA A 196 -11.15 -13.30 10.36
N LEU A 197 -11.36 -11.98 10.48
CA LEU A 197 -10.57 -11.11 11.36
C LEU A 197 -10.82 -11.42 12.85
N ASP A 198 -12.07 -11.69 13.23
CA ASP A 198 -12.47 -11.94 14.62
C ASP A 198 -12.06 -13.33 15.13
N THR A 199 -12.02 -14.34 14.25
CA THR A 199 -11.82 -15.75 14.65
C THR A 199 -10.43 -16.29 14.36
N GLY A 200 -9.62 -15.58 13.58
CA GLY A 200 -8.32 -16.08 13.10
C GLY A 200 -8.43 -17.33 12.20
N ALA A 201 -9.65 -17.68 11.78
CA ALA A 201 -9.97 -18.86 11.00
C ALA A 201 -10.57 -18.46 9.64
N LEU A 202 -9.75 -18.57 8.60
CA LEU A 202 -10.15 -18.39 7.19
C LEU A 202 -10.91 -19.60 6.62
N GLU A 203 -11.25 -20.61 7.44
CA GLU A 203 -11.96 -21.82 6.98
C GLU A 203 -13.44 -21.58 6.61
N VAL A 204 -13.97 -20.36 6.76
CA VAL A 204 -15.34 -20.03 6.35
C VAL A 204 -15.36 -19.41 4.95
N ILE A 205 -14.88 -20.15 3.95
CA ILE A 205 -15.41 -20.03 2.58
C ILE A 205 -16.31 -21.25 2.38
N GLY A 206 -17.43 -21.27 3.13
CA GLY A 206 -18.40 -22.36 3.11
C GLY A 206 -19.38 -22.23 1.95
N GLU A 207 -19.30 -23.21 1.04
CA GLU A 207 -20.33 -23.85 0.20
C GLU A 207 -21.30 -23.01 -0.68
N ASP A 208 -21.57 -21.74 -0.38
CA ASP A 208 -22.48 -20.88 -1.16
C ASP A 208 -21.72 -19.89 -2.06
N GLY A 209 -20.45 -20.20 -2.35
CA GLY A 209 -19.48 -19.36 -3.05
C GLY A 209 -20.11 -18.57 -4.19
N VAL A 210 -20.14 -17.24 -4.05
CA VAL A 210 -20.44 -16.33 -5.16
C VAL A 210 -19.39 -16.61 -6.23
N ASN A 211 -19.81 -17.37 -7.23
CA ASN A 211 -18.95 -17.80 -8.33
C ASN A 211 -18.38 -16.55 -9.01
N ILE A 212 -17.05 -16.44 -9.09
CA ILE A 212 -16.37 -15.36 -9.84
C ILE A 212 -16.84 -15.32 -11.31
N GLU A 213 -17.25 -16.45 -11.87
CA GLU A 213 -17.89 -16.52 -13.20
C GLU A 213 -19.21 -15.75 -13.25
N SER A 214 -19.94 -15.63 -12.14
CA SER A 214 -21.17 -14.82 -12.07
C SER A 214 -20.89 -13.32 -12.16
N LEU A 215 -19.75 -12.83 -11.64
CA LEU A 215 -19.31 -11.44 -11.83
C LEU A 215 -18.80 -11.21 -13.26
N SER A 216 -18.16 -12.21 -13.86
CA SER A 216 -17.71 -12.15 -15.27
C SER A 216 -18.87 -12.12 -16.26
N GLU A 217 -19.87 -13.00 -16.10
CA GLU A 217 -21.08 -13.04 -16.93
C GLU A 217 -21.84 -11.71 -16.87
N VAL A 218 -21.89 -11.15 -15.67
CA VAL A 218 -22.49 -9.87 -15.41
C VAL A 218 -21.74 -8.71 -16.08
N VAL A 219 -20.41 -8.67 -15.99
CA VAL A 219 -19.59 -7.68 -16.69
C VAL A 219 -19.80 -7.79 -18.20
N GLN A 220 -19.93 -9.00 -18.75
CA GLN A 220 -20.25 -9.23 -20.16
C GLN A 220 -21.65 -8.73 -20.55
N ARG A 221 -22.66 -8.97 -19.72
CA ARG A 221 -24.05 -8.51 -19.96
C ARG A 221 -24.16 -6.99 -19.91
N LEU A 222 -23.46 -6.35 -18.98
CA LEU A 222 -23.42 -4.90 -18.85
C LEU A 222 -22.60 -4.24 -19.96
N GLY A 223 -21.47 -4.83 -20.37
CA GLY A 223 -20.74 -4.41 -21.57
C GLY A 223 -21.59 -4.53 -22.84
N SER A 224 -22.38 -5.59 -22.96
CA SER A 224 -23.33 -5.76 -24.07
C SER A 224 -24.48 -4.74 -24.04
N CYS A 225 -24.95 -4.34 -22.85
CA CYS A 225 -25.96 -3.31 -22.72
C CYS A 225 -25.40 -1.92 -23.08
N ALA A 226 -24.22 -1.57 -22.57
CA ALA A 226 -23.54 -0.33 -22.91
C ALA A 226 -23.33 -0.20 -24.42
N LEU A 227 -22.85 -1.26 -25.09
CA LEU A 227 -22.66 -1.31 -26.55
C LEU A 227 -23.97 -1.16 -27.35
N ARG A 228 -25.10 -1.64 -26.83
CA ARG A 228 -26.40 -1.50 -27.49
C ARG A 228 -26.98 -0.09 -27.39
N ASN A 229 -26.66 0.63 -26.32
CA ASN A 229 -27.25 1.93 -25.99
C ASN A 229 -26.30 3.11 -26.24
N THR A 230 -25.08 2.88 -26.73
CA THR A 230 -24.21 3.95 -27.24
C THR A 230 -24.26 3.98 -28.78
N PRO A 231 -24.76 5.06 -29.41
CA PRO A 231 -24.67 5.22 -30.85
C PRO A 231 -23.20 5.48 -31.22
N ASN A 232 -22.57 4.53 -31.94
CA ASN A 232 -21.31 4.67 -32.67
C ASN A 232 -20.14 5.36 -31.93
N TYR A 233 -19.53 4.68 -30.96
CA TYR A 233 -18.16 4.96 -30.48
C TYR A 233 -17.20 3.77 -30.71
N THR A 234 -17.45 2.97 -31.75
CA THR A 234 -16.72 1.71 -32.01
C THR A 234 -15.42 1.84 -32.82
N THR A 235 -14.66 2.94 -32.73
CA THR A 235 -13.31 2.93 -33.35
C THR A 235 -12.16 3.47 -32.50
N ASP A 236 -12.37 4.31 -31.48
CA ASP A 236 -11.23 5.11 -31.00
C ASP A 236 -10.66 4.70 -29.63
N TYR A 237 -11.31 3.82 -28.86
CA TYR A 237 -10.81 3.44 -27.52
C TYR A 237 -10.12 2.07 -27.41
N PHE A 238 -10.21 1.23 -28.45
CA PHE A 238 -9.48 -0.06 -28.52
C PHE A 238 -8.46 -0.12 -29.68
N GLY A 239 -8.27 0.98 -30.40
CA GLY A 239 -7.31 1.11 -31.50
C GLY A 239 -5.95 1.65 -31.05
N ALA A 240 -5.19 0.88 -30.27
CA ALA A 240 -3.75 1.09 -30.10
C ALA A 240 -3.03 -0.27 -29.96
N GLU A 241 -2.81 -0.87 -31.13
CA GLU A 241 -1.60 -1.61 -31.53
C GLU A 241 -1.13 -2.79 -30.67
N ASN A 242 -1.70 -3.98 -30.96
CA ASN A 242 -0.88 -5.18 -31.14
C ASN A 242 -0.61 -5.36 -32.63
N LYS A 243 0.46 -4.75 -33.15
CA LYS A 243 1.11 -5.22 -34.37
C LYS A 243 2.40 -5.91 -33.97
N VAL A 244 2.31 -7.24 -33.96
CA VAL A 244 3.47 -8.11 -34.09
C VAL A 244 4.07 -7.87 -35.47
N ALA A 245 5.33 -7.46 -35.49
CA ALA A 245 6.26 -7.71 -36.59
C ALA A 245 7.46 -8.43 -35.98
#